data_AF-A0A0D0A2P1-F1
#
_entry.id   AF-A0A0D0A2P1-F1
#
_cell.length_a   1.000
_cell.length_b   1.000
_cell.length_c   1.000
_cell.angle_alpha   90.00
_cell.angle_beta   90.00
_cell.angle_gamma   90.00
#
_symmetry.space_group_name_H-M   'P 1'
#
loop_
_entity.id
_entity.type
_entity.pdbx_description
1 polymer ?
#
loop_
_entity_poly.entity_id
_entity_poly.type
_entity_poly.pdbx_seq_one_letter_code
_entity_poly.pdbx_strand_id
1 'polypeptide(L)'
;MKHNASLQVSFTTLLSSQPSPETSLAHTESKDPKFFRAFRVPDPEDVMRFVGRKGKVVDETFLVCQWMQGSHVRMFKNGQVAHRVWNGDDFARQFKKTLVEQLRTKGIIGCTMTGAAKFAEDARAASPDVSLVEEVLENRVVTAQLNKTASQNDSRWGPQDYPQPKPIDVRRWLTRDRDKKIDKFIATAVLMHREFKPDDPTRKLIHWRGGGTYKVLDRGREKWRSISFDTQKLGTDPVIEVQLISKSFKVSSVAPYYWESPLLREYTSRDVFDLLVAKKFNRYMYNGAGCGCLTWTTALVRLLEEEGVLPTGSEREFLLKVNEARADARYWVPEEPGAGFY
;
A
#
# COMPACT_ATOMS: atom_id res chain seq x y z
N MET A 1 5.60 28.84 -32.22
CA MET A 1 6.83 28.97 -31.41
C MET A 1 6.74 30.02 -30.29
N LYS A 2 6.04 31.16 -30.44
CA LYS A 2 5.93 32.19 -29.38
C LYS A 2 5.13 31.78 -28.11
N HIS A 3 4.17 30.86 -28.22
CA HIS A 3 3.34 30.43 -27.07
C HIS A 3 4.08 29.52 -26.07
N ASN A 4 5.00 28.67 -26.53
CA ASN A 4 5.72 27.73 -25.66
C ASN A 4 6.69 28.46 -24.72
N ALA A 5 7.40 29.48 -25.23
CA ALA A 5 8.26 30.33 -24.41
C ALA A 5 7.49 31.09 -23.33
N SER A 6 6.28 31.57 -23.63
CA SER A 6 5.43 32.27 -22.66
C SER A 6 4.91 31.36 -21.55
N LEU A 7 4.63 30.09 -21.86
CA LEU A 7 4.21 29.09 -20.88
C LEU A 7 5.38 28.64 -20.00
N GLN A 8 6.55 28.43 -20.58
CA GLN A 8 7.77 28.11 -19.84
C GLN A 8 8.17 29.22 -18.86
N VAL A 9 8.09 30.48 -19.30
CA VAL A 9 8.31 31.64 -18.42
C VAL A 9 7.26 31.65 -17.31
N SER A 10 5.97 31.52 -17.63
CA SER A 10 4.89 31.53 -16.64
C SER A 10 5.00 30.38 -15.62
N PHE A 11 5.40 29.19 -16.07
CA PHE A 11 5.61 28.02 -15.23
C PHE A 11 6.84 28.17 -14.33
N THR A 12 7.92 28.74 -14.85
CA THR A 12 9.12 29.07 -14.06
C THR A 12 8.79 30.15 -13.03
N THR A 13 8.02 31.17 -13.41
CA THR A 13 7.50 32.20 -12.51
C THR A 13 6.61 31.60 -11.43
N LEU A 14 5.75 30.63 -11.77
CA LEU A 14 4.88 29.94 -10.81
C LEU A 14 5.67 29.06 -9.83
N LEU A 15 6.66 28.30 -10.31
CA LEU A 15 7.56 27.51 -9.46
C LEU A 15 8.41 28.39 -8.54
N SER A 16 8.84 29.56 -9.02
CA SER A 16 9.50 30.58 -8.19
C SER A 16 8.54 31.34 -7.26
N SER A 17 7.22 31.21 -7.45
CA SER A 17 6.18 31.85 -6.63
C SER A 17 5.63 30.96 -5.51
N GLN A 18 6.10 29.71 -5.38
CA GLN A 18 5.74 28.92 -4.21
C GLN A 18 6.22 29.66 -2.95
N PRO A 19 5.35 29.82 -1.94
CA PRO A 19 5.73 30.53 -0.74
C PRO A 19 6.89 29.77 -0.11
N SER A 20 7.98 30.49 0.16
CA SER A 20 9.12 29.89 0.84
C SER A 20 8.66 29.30 2.19
N PRO A 21 9.37 28.31 2.73
CA PRO A 21 9.06 27.75 4.04
C PRO A 21 8.89 28.84 5.13
N GLU A 22 9.67 29.92 5.05
CA GLU A 22 9.60 31.09 5.93
C GLU A 22 8.30 31.87 5.73
N THR A 23 7.89 32.09 4.48
CA THR A 23 6.62 32.77 4.13
C THR A 23 5.42 31.97 4.63
N SER A 24 5.49 30.64 4.50
CA SER A 24 4.45 29.72 4.98
C SER A 24 4.37 29.71 6.52
N LEU A 25 5.52 29.75 7.19
CA LEU A 25 5.60 29.80 8.66
C LEU A 25 5.07 31.12 9.21
N ALA A 26 5.45 32.26 8.62
CA ALA A 26 4.97 33.59 9.00
C ALA A 26 3.44 33.75 8.76
N HIS A 27 2.91 33.17 7.68
CA HIS A 27 1.47 33.16 7.44
C HIS A 27 0.72 32.35 8.51
N THR A 28 1.29 31.20 8.90
CA THR A 28 0.73 30.34 9.95
C THR A 28 0.76 31.04 11.31
N GLU A 29 1.80 31.82 11.61
CA GLU A 29 1.90 32.67 12.81
C GLU A 29 0.73 33.67 12.90
N SER A 30 0.42 34.32 11.78
CA SER A 30 -0.63 35.34 11.71
C SER A 30 -2.05 34.75 11.74
N LYS A 31 -2.28 33.60 11.11
CA LYS A 31 -3.62 33.04 10.88
C LYS A 31 -4.00 31.91 11.82
N ASP A 32 -3.03 31.13 12.28
CA ASP A 32 -3.30 29.96 13.12
C ASP A 32 -2.18 29.72 14.17
N PRO A 33 -2.20 30.47 15.29
CA PRO A 33 -1.13 30.46 16.29
C PRO A 33 -0.87 29.09 16.93
N LYS A 34 -1.87 28.20 16.97
CA LYS A 34 -1.69 26.83 17.51
C LYS A 34 -0.88 25.95 16.56
N PHE A 35 -0.97 26.16 15.24
CA PHE A 35 -0.16 25.43 14.26
C PHE A 35 1.25 26.02 14.15
N PHE A 36 1.39 27.33 14.24
CA PHE A 36 2.69 27.97 14.33
C PHE A 36 3.52 27.42 15.50
N ARG A 37 2.90 27.29 16.68
CA ARG A 37 3.53 26.64 17.85
C ARG A 37 3.91 25.18 17.63
N ALA A 38 3.23 24.46 16.74
CA ALA A 38 3.53 23.05 16.44
C ALA A 38 4.61 22.86 15.37
N PHE A 39 4.92 23.90 14.59
CA PHE A 39 6.01 23.93 13.61
C PHE A 39 7.28 24.62 14.10
N ARG A 40 7.24 25.25 15.28
CA ARG A 40 8.43 25.83 15.91
C ARG A 40 9.33 24.73 16.47
N VAL A 41 10.61 24.77 16.08
CA VAL A 41 11.64 23.94 16.72
C VAL A 41 11.85 24.47 18.15
N PRO A 42 11.84 23.63 19.19
CA PRO A 42 12.07 24.08 20.56
C PRO A 42 13.41 24.83 20.67
N ASP A 43 13.43 25.96 21.35
CA ASP A 43 14.70 26.63 21.69
C ASP A 43 15.48 25.73 22.66
N PRO A 44 16.71 25.34 22.33
CA PRO A 44 17.55 24.64 23.29
C PRO A 44 18.01 25.67 24.34
N GLU A 45 17.68 25.42 25.61
CA GLU A 45 18.11 26.28 26.74
C GLU A 45 19.64 26.36 26.89
N ASP A 46 20.35 25.40 26.31
CA ASP A 46 21.81 25.37 26.19
C ASP A 46 22.24 25.48 24.72
N VAL A 47 23.43 26.01 24.47
CA VAL A 47 24.08 26.37 23.17
C VAL A 47 24.16 25.23 22.11
N MET A 48 23.52 24.09 22.35
CA MET A 48 23.47 22.90 21.48
C MET A 48 22.36 22.97 20.43
N ARG A 49 22.72 23.00 19.15
CA ARG A 49 21.76 22.97 18.03
C ARG A 49 21.31 21.55 17.70
N PHE A 50 20.03 21.37 17.36
CA PHE A 50 19.51 20.08 16.91
C PHE A 50 20.14 19.68 15.57
N VAL A 51 20.57 18.42 15.46
CA VAL A 51 21.18 17.87 14.24
C VAL A 51 20.35 16.66 13.78
N GLY A 52 19.87 16.72 12.55
CA GLY A 52 19.10 15.66 11.90
C GLY A 52 19.99 14.52 11.40
N ARG A 53 19.36 13.49 10.80
CA ARG A 53 20.08 12.37 10.19
C ARG A 53 21.07 12.89 9.13
N LYS A 54 22.31 12.37 9.15
CA LYS A 54 23.44 12.77 8.30
C LYS A 54 24.13 14.10 8.69
N GLY A 55 23.98 14.56 9.93
CA GLY A 55 24.77 15.70 10.43
C GLY A 55 24.28 17.08 9.98
N LYS A 56 23.07 17.17 9.41
CA LYS A 56 22.48 18.45 8.99
C LYS A 56 21.83 19.16 10.18
N VAL A 57 22.17 20.43 10.39
CA VAL A 57 21.55 21.27 11.42
C VAL A 57 20.06 21.45 11.10
N VAL A 58 19.22 21.31 12.13
CA VAL A 58 17.78 21.56 12.08
C VAL A 58 17.56 23.05 12.34
N ASP A 59 17.02 23.75 11.35
CA ASP A 59 16.66 25.16 11.43
C ASP A 59 15.17 25.35 11.72
N GLU A 60 14.75 26.60 11.89
CA GLU A 60 13.38 26.98 12.24
C GLU A 60 12.33 26.55 11.19
N THR A 61 12.75 26.31 9.94
CA THR A 61 11.85 25.89 8.85
C THR A 61 11.85 24.38 8.62
N PHE A 62 12.66 23.62 9.35
CA PHE A 62 12.79 22.17 9.19
C PHE A 62 11.45 21.43 9.31
N LEU A 63 10.64 21.75 10.32
CA LEU A 63 9.38 21.04 10.58
C LEU A 63 8.33 21.32 9.51
N VAL A 64 8.22 22.56 9.04
CA VAL A 64 7.31 22.91 7.94
C VAL A 64 7.79 22.27 6.63
N CYS A 65 9.10 22.20 6.38
CA CYS A 65 9.65 21.50 5.21
C CYS A 65 9.35 20.00 5.20
N GLN A 66 9.55 19.31 6.35
CA GLN A 66 9.24 17.88 6.47
C GLN A 66 7.76 17.61 6.21
N TRP A 67 6.89 18.49 6.71
CA TRP A 67 5.46 18.38 6.51
C TRP A 67 5.04 18.63 5.05
N MET A 68 5.58 19.67 4.40
CA MET A 68 5.34 19.94 2.96
C MET A 68 5.74 18.74 2.09
N GLN A 69 6.73 17.96 2.53
CA GLN A 69 7.21 16.75 1.85
C GLN A 69 6.40 15.48 2.21
N GLY A 70 5.42 15.57 3.11
CA GLY A 70 4.60 14.43 3.56
C GLY A 70 5.34 13.47 4.50
N SER A 71 6.43 13.92 5.13
CA SER A 71 7.23 13.12 6.06
C SER A 71 6.70 13.25 7.49
N HIS A 72 6.60 12.13 8.21
CA HIS A 72 6.26 12.13 9.64
C HIS A 72 7.48 12.47 10.51
N VAL A 73 7.39 13.52 11.33
CA VAL A 73 8.49 13.92 12.20
C VAL A 73 8.47 13.12 13.50
N ARG A 74 9.20 12.00 13.52
CA ARG A 74 9.33 11.14 14.72
C ARG A 74 10.23 11.72 15.83
N MET A 75 10.97 12.81 15.55
CA MET A 75 12.06 13.30 16.40
C MET A 75 11.63 14.26 17.51
N PHE A 76 10.43 14.83 17.46
CA PHE A 76 9.92 15.77 18.48
C PHE A 76 8.62 15.24 19.11
N LYS A 77 8.72 14.21 19.95
CA LYS A 77 7.56 13.57 20.61
C LYS A 77 7.17 14.16 21.96
N ASN A 78 7.95 15.09 22.49
CA ASN A 78 7.86 15.47 23.91
C ASN A 78 7.15 16.81 24.20
N GLY A 79 6.44 17.38 23.22
CA GLY A 79 5.56 18.54 23.44
C GLY A 79 4.08 18.17 23.30
N GLN A 80 3.26 18.43 24.32
CA GLN A 80 1.82 18.10 24.33
C GLN A 80 1.03 18.70 23.15
N VAL A 81 1.44 19.87 22.65
CA VAL A 81 0.80 20.56 21.52
C VAL A 81 1.19 19.91 20.17
N ALA A 82 2.46 19.57 19.98
CA ALA A 82 2.94 18.90 18.76
C ALA A 82 2.32 17.50 18.61
N HIS A 83 2.15 16.76 19.69
CA HIS A 83 1.59 15.41 19.63
C HIS A 83 0.14 15.37 19.10
N ARG A 84 -0.70 16.35 19.43
CA ARG A 84 -2.10 16.39 18.93
C ARG A 84 -2.20 16.87 17.48
N VAL A 85 -1.36 17.82 17.07
CA VAL A 85 -1.36 18.35 15.69
C VAL A 85 -0.83 17.32 14.70
N TRP A 86 0.22 16.57 15.06
CA TRP A 86 0.86 15.61 14.16
C TRP A 86 0.22 14.21 14.16
N ASN A 87 -0.64 13.88 15.14
CA ASN A 87 -1.29 12.57 15.24
C ASN A 87 -2.84 12.60 15.22
N GLY A 88 -3.48 13.76 15.02
CA GLY A 88 -4.94 13.89 15.06
C GLY A 88 -5.60 14.01 13.69
N ASP A 89 -6.71 13.27 13.49
CA ASP A 89 -7.60 13.38 12.32
C ASP A 89 -8.19 14.78 12.13
N ASP A 90 -8.29 15.58 13.21
CA ASP A 90 -8.83 16.94 13.17
C ASP A 90 -7.94 17.92 12.39
N PHE A 91 -6.61 17.76 12.44
CA PHE A 91 -5.70 18.65 11.71
C PHE A 91 -5.76 18.41 10.21
N ALA A 92 -5.76 17.13 9.81
CA ALA A 92 -5.94 16.75 8.41
C ALA A 92 -7.27 17.28 7.87
N ARG A 93 -8.36 17.19 8.64
CA ARG A 93 -9.69 17.73 8.26
C ARG A 93 -9.70 19.27 8.17
N GLN A 94 -9.15 19.97 9.16
CA GLN A 94 -9.12 21.44 9.16
C GLN A 94 -8.24 21.98 8.03
N PHE A 95 -7.08 21.37 7.80
CA PHE A 95 -6.19 21.71 6.69
C PHE A 95 -6.84 21.43 5.33
N LYS A 96 -7.50 20.28 5.17
CA LYS A 96 -8.28 19.95 3.96
C LYS A 96 -9.32 21.02 3.65
N LYS A 97 -10.05 21.47 4.68
CA LYS A 97 -11.03 22.56 4.56
C LYS A 97 -10.39 23.87 4.11
N THR A 98 -9.30 24.30 4.76
CA THR A 98 -8.58 25.53 4.42
C THR A 98 -7.95 25.46 3.02
N LEU A 99 -7.40 24.32 2.62
CA LEU A 99 -6.78 24.11 1.31
C LEU A 99 -7.82 24.24 0.19
N VAL A 100 -8.98 23.59 0.33
CA VAL A 100 -10.07 23.70 -0.65
C VAL A 100 -10.57 25.14 -0.75
N GLU A 101 -10.73 25.85 0.36
CA GLU A 101 -11.11 27.27 0.36
C GLU A 101 -10.06 28.13 -0.37
N GLN A 102 -8.76 27.89 -0.14
CA GLN A 102 -7.71 28.60 -0.85
C GLN A 102 -7.69 28.28 -2.35
N LEU A 103 -7.84 27.02 -2.74
CA LEU A 103 -7.88 26.60 -4.14
C LEU A 103 -9.05 27.25 -4.89
N ARG A 104 -10.22 27.39 -4.25
CA ARG A 104 -11.39 28.10 -4.82
C ARG A 104 -11.12 29.58 -5.12
N THR A 105 -10.19 30.22 -4.40
CA THR A 105 -9.83 31.62 -4.66
C THR A 105 -8.85 31.80 -5.82
N LYS A 106 -8.27 30.71 -6.35
CA LYS A 106 -7.26 30.77 -7.42
C LYS A 106 -7.91 30.55 -8.78
N GLY A 107 -7.61 31.43 -9.72
CA GLY A 107 -8.08 31.28 -11.12
C GLY A 107 -7.36 30.17 -11.89
N ILE A 108 -6.17 29.75 -11.46
CA ILE A 108 -5.41 28.63 -12.05
C ILE A 108 -4.78 27.81 -10.92
N ILE A 109 -4.95 26.49 -10.95
CA ILE A 109 -4.32 25.55 -10.02
C ILE A 109 -3.33 24.70 -10.82
N GLY A 110 -2.03 24.97 -10.66
CA GLY A 110 -0.95 24.19 -11.28
C GLY A 110 -0.42 23.12 -10.34
N CYS A 111 -0.27 21.89 -10.81
CA CYS A 111 0.37 20.81 -10.05
C CYS A 111 1.07 19.80 -10.97
N THR A 112 2.06 19.07 -10.44
CA THR A 112 2.63 17.91 -11.12
C THR A 112 1.63 16.75 -11.10
N MET A 113 1.76 15.75 -11.99
CA MET A 113 0.87 14.58 -11.97
C MET A 113 0.83 13.88 -10.61
N THR A 114 1.96 13.79 -9.91
CA THR A 114 2.04 13.27 -8.54
C THR A 114 1.29 14.14 -7.53
N GLY A 115 1.34 15.46 -7.70
CA GLY A 115 0.56 16.41 -6.90
C GLY A 115 -0.94 16.29 -7.15
N ALA A 116 -1.35 16.20 -8.42
CA ALA A 116 -2.75 15.97 -8.81
C ALA A 116 -3.29 14.68 -8.18
N ALA A 117 -2.52 13.60 -8.21
CA ALA A 117 -2.89 12.32 -7.60
C ALA A 117 -2.99 12.42 -6.07
N LYS A 118 -2.01 13.08 -5.42
CA LYS A 118 -1.97 13.22 -3.97
C LYS A 118 -3.10 14.08 -3.41
N PHE A 119 -3.55 15.09 -4.16
CA PHE A 119 -4.57 16.06 -3.73
C PHE A 119 -5.84 16.00 -4.59
N ALA A 120 -6.12 14.85 -5.22
CA ALA A 120 -7.19 14.69 -6.21
C ALA A 120 -8.59 15.01 -5.65
N GLU A 121 -8.84 14.72 -4.37
CA GLU A 121 -10.09 15.07 -3.70
C GLU A 121 -10.21 16.58 -3.47
N ASP A 122 -9.12 17.23 -3.10
CA ASP A 122 -9.10 18.67 -2.78
C ASP A 122 -9.19 19.52 -4.04
N ALA A 123 -8.49 19.11 -5.11
CA ALA A 123 -8.59 19.71 -6.43
C ALA A 123 -10.01 19.57 -7.00
N ARG A 124 -10.68 18.41 -6.84
CA ARG A 124 -12.09 18.24 -7.23
C ARG A 124 -13.03 19.09 -6.37
N ALA A 125 -12.80 19.15 -5.06
CA ALA A 125 -13.62 19.96 -4.15
C ALA A 125 -13.48 21.48 -4.37
N ALA A 126 -12.38 21.91 -5.00
CA ALA A 126 -12.19 23.28 -5.49
C ALA A 126 -13.02 23.59 -6.75
N SER A 127 -13.56 22.56 -7.40
CA SER A 127 -14.46 22.66 -8.57
C SER A 127 -13.89 23.47 -9.74
N PRO A 128 -12.73 23.08 -10.31
CA PRO A 128 -12.21 23.74 -11.49
C PRO A 128 -13.11 23.47 -12.70
N ASP A 129 -13.39 24.51 -13.49
CA ASP A 129 -14.24 24.41 -14.68
C ASP A 129 -13.57 23.63 -15.81
N VAL A 130 -12.24 23.71 -15.91
CA VAL A 130 -11.43 23.08 -16.96
C VAL A 130 -10.18 22.48 -16.35
N SER A 131 -9.87 21.23 -16.70
CA SER A 131 -8.60 20.57 -16.38
C SER A 131 -7.74 20.46 -17.63
N LEU A 132 -6.49 20.90 -17.53
CA LEU A 132 -5.47 20.77 -18.58
C LEU A 132 -4.39 19.81 -18.10
N VAL A 133 -4.02 18.84 -18.91
CA VAL A 133 -2.96 17.87 -18.63
C VAL A 133 -1.88 18.00 -19.70
N GLU A 134 -0.64 18.22 -19.29
CA GLU A 134 0.53 18.24 -20.17
C GLU A 134 1.45 17.07 -19.77
N GLU A 135 1.65 16.11 -20.68
CA GLU A 135 2.62 15.03 -20.50
C GLU A 135 4.00 15.47 -20.99
N VAL A 136 5.03 15.22 -20.16
CA VAL A 136 6.44 15.56 -20.48
C VAL A 136 7.11 14.51 -21.38
N LEU A 137 6.44 13.38 -21.64
CA LEU A 137 6.91 12.36 -22.59
C LEU A 137 6.02 12.39 -23.85
N GLU A 138 6.61 12.95 -24.91
CA GLU A 138 6.06 13.11 -26.28
C GLU A 138 5.00 14.21 -26.45
N ASN A 139 5.32 15.20 -27.31
CA ASN A 139 4.50 16.36 -27.70
C ASN A 139 3.08 16.00 -28.16
N ARG A 140 2.15 15.80 -27.22
CA ARG A 140 0.71 15.71 -27.50
C ARG A 140 -0.06 16.49 -26.45
N VAL A 141 -0.55 17.67 -26.83
CA VAL A 141 -1.57 18.39 -26.05
C VAL A 141 -2.90 17.64 -26.25
N VAL A 142 -3.47 17.06 -25.19
CA VAL A 142 -4.78 16.40 -25.24
C VAL A 142 -5.79 17.14 -24.34
N THR A 143 -6.76 17.71 -25.06
CA THR A 143 -8.17 18.08 -24.82
C THR A 143 -8.76 18.18 -23.39
N ALA A 144 -9.45 19.31 -23.16
CA ALA A 144 -10.39 19.53 -22.07
C ALA A 144 -11.63 18.60 -22.15
N GLN A 145 -12.00 17.94 -21.05
CA GLN A 145 -13.21 17.13 -20.93
C GLN A 145 -14.33 17.91 -20.23
N LEU A 146 -15.51 17.97 -20.85
CA LEU A 146 -16.78 18.38 -20.23
C LEU A 146 -17.60 17.13 -19.89
N ASN A 147 -18.07 17.03 -18.65
CA ASN A 147 -18.83 15.88 -18.15
C ASN A 147 -20.22 15.75 -18.83
N LYS A 148 -20.50 14.59 -19.43
CA LYS A 148 -21.87 14.12 -19.72
C LYS A 148 -22.07 12.69 -19.18
N THR A 149 -23.19 12.53 -18.49
CA THR A 149 -23.67 11.39 -17.71
C THR A 149 -24.18 10.21 -18.56
N ALA A 150 -23.93 8.98 -18.10
CA ALA A 150 -24.75 7.81 -18.44
C ALA A 150 -24.72 6.70 -17.35
N SER A 151 -25.92 6.46 -16.80
CA SER A 151 -26.54 5.24 -16.22
C SER A 151 -25.76 4.18 -15.43
N GLN A 152 -26.08 4.13 -14.13
CA GLN A 152 -26.39 2.99 -13.24
C GLN A 152 -25.94 1.56 -13.65
N ASN A 153 -24.98 1.01 -12.87
CA ASN A 153 -25.01 -0.36 -12.33
C ASN A 153 -24.06 -0.46 -11.10
N ASP A 154 -24.54 -1.14 -10.06
CA ASP A 154 -23.91 -1.53 -8.78
C ASP A 154 -23.17 -0.45 -7.95
N SER A 155 -23.89 0.11 -6.97
CA SER A 155 -23.60 1.40 -6.34
C SER A 155 -22.62 1.37 -5.16
N ARG A 156 -21.40 0.85 -5.37
CA ARG A 156 -20.28 1.22 -4.48
C ARG A 156 -19.00 1.59 -5.23
N TRP A 157 -18.74 1.06 -6.42
CA TRP A 157 -17.57 1.39 -7.21
C TRP A 157 -17.95 1.38 -8.70
N GLY A 158 -18.00 2.56 -9.32
CA GLY A 158 -18.25 2.67 -10.76
C GLY A 158 -17.06 2.16 -11.59
N PRO A 159 -17.23 1.92 -12.90
CA PRO A 159 -16.21 1.31 -13.77
C PRO A 159 -14.88 2.07 -13.90
N GLN A 160 -14.73 3.25 -13.29
CA GLN A 160 -13.60 4.17 -13.49
C GLN A 160 -12.77 4.47 -12.22
N ASP A 161 -13.10 3.91 -11.05
CA ASP A 161 -12.47 4.25 -9.76
C ASP A 161 -11.68 3.11 -9.08
N TYR A 162 -11.31 2.05 -9.81
CA TYR A 162 -10.47 1.01 -9.21
C TYR A 162 -9.05 1.52 -8.96
N PRO A 163 -8.49 1.32 -7.75
CA PRO A 163 -7.14 1.76 -7.46
C PRO A 163 -6.13 0.99 -8.34
N GLN A 164 -5.04 1.65 -8.71
CA GLN A 164 -3.98 1.02 -9.50
C GLN A 164 -3.41 -0.18 -8.73
N PRO A 165 -3.37 -1.39 -9.32
CA PRO A 165 -2.86 -2.55 -8.63
C PRO A 165 -1.36 -2.41 -8.39
N LYS A 166 -0.91 -2.90 -7.23
CA LYS A 166 0.52 -2.97 -6.94
C LYS A 166 1.17 -4.05 -7.80
N PRO A 167 2.38 -3.83 -8.35
CA PRO A 167 3.12 -4.91 -8.98
C PRO A 167 3.40 -6.01 -7.96
N ILE A 168 3.47 -7.26 -8.43
CA ILE A 168 3.86 -8.39 -7.57
C ILE A 168 5.30 -8.17 -7.09
N ASP A 169 5.50 -8.13 -5.77
CA ASP A 169 6.81 -7.92 -5.17
C ASP A 169 7.64 -9.20 -5.24
N VAL A 170 8.70 -9.15 -6.04
CA VAL A 170 9.66 -10.24 -6.25
C VAL A 170 11.01 -9.98 -5.59
N ARG A 171 11.17 -8.91 -4.80
CA ARG A 171 12.46 -8.52 -4.18
C ARG A 171 13.03 -9.61 -3.26
N ARG A 172 12.15 -10.40 -2.63
CA ARG A 172 12.53 -11.48 -1.71
C ARG A 172 12.48 -12.87 -2.36
N TRP A 173 12.18 -12.93 -3.65
CA TRP A 173 12.26 -14.13 -4.45
C TRP A 173 13.67 -14.24 -5.03
N LEU A 174 14.48 -15.09 -4.40
CA LEU A 174 15.90 -15.23 -4.76
C LEU A 174 16.02 -15.70 -6.22
N THR A 175 16.96 -15.13 -6.97
CA THR A 175 17.20 -15.50 -8.38
C THR A 175 17.36 -17.01 -8.57
N ARG A 176 18.06 -17.69 -7.64
CA ARG A 176 18.24 -19.15 -7.67
C ARG A 176 16.97 -19.97 -7.46
N ASP A 177 15.91 -19.35 -6.94
CA ASP A 177 14.63 -19.99 -6.64
C ASP A 177 13.57 -19.63 -7.70
N ARG A 178 13.94 -18.92 -8.77
CA ARG A 178 13.01 -18.45 -9.81
C ARG A 178 12.50 -19.54 -10.73
N ASP A 179 13.36 -20.46 -11.09
CA ASP A 179 13.06 -21.50 -12.07
C ASP A 179 13.06 -22.88 -11.41
N LYS A 180 12.73 -22.93 -10.11
CA LYS A 180 12.73 -24.18 -9.36
C LYS A 180 11.44 -24.92 -9.62
N LYS A 181 11.58 -26.17 -10.07
CA LYS A 181 10.49 -27.14 -10.13
C LYS A 181 9.92 -27.32 -8.72
N ILE A 182 8.62 -27.17 -8.61
CA ILE A 182 7.85 -27.37 -7.39
C ILE A 182 7.57 -28.87 -7.28
N ASP A 183 7.88 -29.45 -6.13
CA ASP A 183 7.59 -30.85 -5.80
C ASP A 183 6.19 -31.02 -5.23
N LYS A 184 5.77 -30.09 -4.36
CA LYS A 184 4.43 -30.04 -3.76
C LYS A 184 3.96 -28.61 -3.57
N PHE A 185 2.67 -28.37 -3.76
CA PHE A 185 2.03 -27.14 -3.33
C PHE A 185 1.62 -27.25 -1.85
N ILE A 186 1.70 -26.15 -1.12
CA ILE A 186 1.32 -26.07 0.29
C ILE A 186 0.49 -24.81 0.55
N ALA A 187 -0.43 -24.90 1.52
CA ALA A 187 -1.04 -23.75 2.16
C ALA A 187 -0.73 -23.79 3.66
N THR A 188 -0.10 -22.76 4.20
CA THR A 188 0.40 -22.73 5.58
C THR A 188 -0.36 -21.71 6.41
N ALA A 189 -0.84 -22.12 7.59
CA ALA A 189 -1.37 -21.23 8.61
C ALA A 189 -0.21 -20.65 9.43
N VAL A 190 -0.08 -19.32 9.46
CA VAL A 190 0.98 -18.61 10.17
C VAL A 190 0.37 -17.75 11.27
N LEU A 191 0.95 -17.79 12.46
CA LEU A 191 0.49 -16.97 13.58
C LEU A 191 0.92 -15.52 13.41
N MET A 192 -0.04 -14.59 13.39
CA MET A 192 0.25 -13.15 13.34
C MET A 192 0.76 -12.66 14.70
N HIS A 193 1.79 -11.82 14.67
CA HIS A 193 2.39 -11.31 15.89
C HIS A 193 1.55 -10.16 16.43
N ARG A 194 1.08 -10.29 17.69
CA ARG A 194 0.26 -9.28 18.41
C ARG A 194 -1.13 -9.02 17.82
N GLU A 195 -1.61 -9.88 16.93
CA GLU A 195 -2.96 -9.80 16.40
C GLU A 195 -3.82 -10.92 16.98
N PHE A 196 -4.96 -10.54 17.54
CA PHE A 196 -5.86 -11.40 18.28
C PHE A 196 -7.30 -11.10 17.88
N LYS A 197 -8.22 -12.00 18.21
CA LYS A 197 -9.64 -11.79 18.01
C LYS A 197 -10.11 -10.58 18.86
N PRO A 198 -10.78 -9.57 18.28
CA PRO A 198 -11.12 -8.34 18.99
C PRO A 198 -11.95 -8.55 20.26
N ASP A 199 -12.87 -9.52 20.23
CA ASP A 199 -13.75 -9.89 21.33
C ASP A 199 -13.22 -11.05 22.20
N ASP A 200 -12.08 -11.64 21.84
CA ASP A 200 -11.45 -12.74 22.58
C ASP A 200 -9.92 -12.74 22.40
N PRO A 201 -9.19 -11.98 23.23
CA PRO A 201 -7.74 -11.82 23.09
C PRO A 201 -6.95 -13.10 23.38
N THR A 202 -7.60 -14.18 23.84
CA THR A 202 -6.94 -15.49 24.01
C THR A 202 -6.71 -16.19 22.67
N ARG A 203 -7.46 -15.79 21.63
CA ARG A 203 -7.41 -16.39 20.29
C ARG A 203 -6.52 -15.60 19.37
N LYS A 204 -5.43 -16.22 18.94
CA LYS A 204 -4.42 -15.57 18.09
C LYS A 204 -4.81 -15.65 16.61
N LEU A 205 -4.66 -14.54 15.88
CA LEU A 205 -5.00 -14.49 14.46
C LEU A 205 -4.10 -15.40 13.61
N ILE A 206 -4.73 -16.13 12.69
CA ILE A 206 -4.09 -16.94 11.66
C ILE A 206 -4.06 -16.18 10.34
N HIS A 207 -2.89 -16.18 9.71
CA HIS A 207 -2.63 -15.69 8.36
C HIS A 207 -2.24 -16.84 7.44
N TRP A 208 -3.00 -17.03 6.36
CA TRP A 208 -2.76 -18.09 5.39
C TRP A 208 -1.82 -17.65 4.27
N ARG A 209 -0.98 -18.58 3.81
CA ARG A 209 -0.04 -18.38 2.70
C ARG A 209 -0.05 -19.59 1.78
N GLY A 210 -0.16 -19.37 0.47
CA GLY A 210 0.17 -20.39 -0.52
C GLY A 210 1.68 -20.55 -0.67
N GLY A 211 2.13 -21.67 -1.22
CA GLY A 211 3.55 -21.86 -1.51
C GLY A 211 3.88 -23.11 -2.30
N GLY A 212 5.03 -23.08 -2.96
CA GLY A 212 5.63 -24.25 -3.60
C GLY A 212 6.82 -24.75 -2.79
N THR A 213 6.92 -26.05 -2.56
CA THR A 213 8.06 -26.68 -1.88
C THR A 213 8.93 -27.43 -2.86
N TYR A 214 10.23 -27.47 -2.61
CA TYR A 214 11.19 -28.16 -3.45
C TYR A 214 12.42 -28.58 -2.64
N LYS A 215 13.11 -29.61 -3.11
CA LYS A 215 14.38 -30.07 -2.53
C LYS A 215 15.58 -29.41 -3.22
N VAL A 216 16.63 -29.16 -2.44
CA VAL A 216 17.95 -28.76 -2.94
C VAL A 216 19.03 -29.63 -2.30
N LEU A 217 20.08 -29.93 -3.05
CA LEU A 217 21.31 -30.49 -2.49
C LEU A 217 22.16 -29.35 -1.93
N ASP A 218 22.44 -29.41 -0.64
CA ASP A 218 23.31 -28.47 0.07
C ASP A 218 24.36 -29.27 0.84
N ARG A 219 25.63 -29.17 0.42
CA ARG A 219 26.78 -29.92 0.97
C ARG A 219 26.53 -31.43 1.02
N GLY A 220 25.99 -32.00 -0.07
CA GLY A 220 25.70 -33.43 -0.18
C GLY A 220 24.49 -33.91 0.62
N ARG A 221 23.76 -33.00 1.30
CA ARG A 221 22.52 -33.32 2.02
C ARG A 221 21.34 -32.67 1.33
N GLU A 222 20.28 -33.44 1.17
CA GLU A 222 19.02 -32.92 0.66
C GLU A 222 18.32 -32.08 1.73
N LYS A 223 17.92 -30.86 1.36
CA LYS A 223 17.21 -29.92 2.23
C LYS A 223 15.96 -29.41 1.54
N TRP A 224 14.89 -29.34 2.30
CA TRP A 224 13.66 -28.71 1.83
C TRP A 224 13.74 -27.19 1.87
N ARG A 225 13.17 -26.57 0.84
CA ARG A 225 12.94 -25.13 0.73
C ARG A 225 11.51 -24.88 0.27
N SER A 226 11.08 -23.63 0.32
CA SER A 226 9.80 -23.21 -0.22
C SER A 226 9.85 -21.81 -0.81
N ILE A 227 8.92 -21.52 -1.71
CA ILE A 227 8.57 -20.17 -2.15
C ILE A 227 7.17 -19.92 -1.60
N SER A 228 7.02 -18.87 -0.80
CA SER A 228 5.73 -18.41 -0.30
C SER A 228 5.13 -17.42 -1.29
N PHE A 229 3.86 -17.62 -1.62
CA PHE A 229 2.99 -16.69 -2.33
C PHE A 229 2.10 -16.03 -1.27
N ASP A 230 2.40 -14.78 -0.93
CA ASP A 230 1.87 -14.10 0.25
C ASP A 230 1.14 -12.81 -0.12
N THR A 231 0.20 -12.41 0.72
CA THR A 231 -0.48 -11.11 0.64
C THR A 231 -0.11 -10.26 1.83
N GLN A 232 0.25 -9.01 1.59
CA GLN A 232 0.57 -8.04 2.63
C GLN A 232 -0.28 -6.78 2.49
N LYS A 233 -0.95 -6.39 3.59
CA LYS A 233 -1.56 -5.08 3.72
C LYS A 233 -0.52 -4.07 4.21
N LEU A 234 -0.37 -2.95 3.50
CA LEU A 234 0.57 -1.89 3.84
C LEU A 234 -0.18 -0.69 4.43
N GLY A 235 -0.20 -0.57 5.76
CA GLY A 235 -0.85 0.54 6.45
C GLY A 235 -2.36 0.59 6.19
N THR A 236 -2.86 1.78 5.85
CA THR A 236 -4.28 2.04 5.55
C THR A 236 -4.64 1.81 4.08
N ASP A 237 -3.68 1.41 3.25
CA ASP A 237 -3.91 1.17 1.83
C ASP A 237 -4.87 -0.01 1.62
N PRO A 238 -5.99 0.18 0.92
CA PRO A 238 -6.93 -0.91 0.63
C PRO A 238 -6.35 -1.92 -0.37
N VAL A 239 -5.40 -1.53 -1.22
CA VAL A 239 -4.75 -2.40 -2.20
C VAL A 239 -3.75 -3.30 -1.51
N ILE A 240 -3.93 -4.60 -1.67
CA ILE A 240 -3.07 -5.61 -1.10
C ILE A 240 -1.88 -5.85 -2.02
N GLU A 241 -0.68 -5.89 -1.44
CA GLU A 241 0.52 -6.27 -2.15
C GLU A 241 0.64 -7.80 -2.18
N VAL A 242 0.84 -8.38 -3.36
CA VAL A 242 1.17 -9.80 -3.53
C VAL A 242 2.68 -9.94 -3.58
N GLN A 243 3.24 -10.91 -2.85
CA GLN A 243 4.68 -11.09 -2.71
C GLN A 243 5.10 -12.54 -2.98
N LEU A 244 6.25 -12.71 -3.63
CA LEU A 244 6.97 -13.99 -3.72
C LEU A 244 8.18 -13.96 -2.79
N ILE A 245 8.27 -14.92 -1.88
CA ILE A 245 9.31 -14.94 -0.84
C ILE A 245 9.97 -16.31 -0.75
N SER A 246 11.26 -16.38 -1.04
CA SER A 246 12.07 -17.58 -0.81
C SER A 246 12.25 -17.88 0.68
N LYS A 247 12.11 -19.15 1.06
CA LYS A 247 12.33 -19.66 2.42
C LYS A 247 13.30 -20.83 2.40
N SER A 248 14.11 -20.94 3.45
CA SER A 248 15.10 -22.01 3.62
C SER A 248 14.53 -23.26 4.32
N PHE A 249 13.21 -23.41 4.35
CA PHE A 249 12.50 -24.51 5.00
C PHE A 249 11.22 -24.85 4.22
N LYS A 250 10.70 -26.07 4.41
CA LYS A 250 9.44 -26.52 3.78
C LYS A 250 8.22 -25.76 4.31
N VAL A 251 7.94 -25.95 5.60
CA VAL A 251 6.87 -25.33 6.37
C VAL A 251 7.52 -24.80 7.65
N SER A 252 7.06 -23.66 8.15
CA SER A 252 7.59 -23.11 9.40
C SER A 252 7.28 -24.05 10.56
N SER A 253 8.23 -24.29 11.46
CA SER A 253 8.02 -25.12 12.66
C SER A 253 7.01 -24.53 13.64
N VAL A 254 6.66 -23.25 13.50
CA VAL A 254 5.66 -22.55 14.32
C VAL A 254 4.31 -22.40 13.61
N ALA A 255 4.14 -22.98 12.42
CA ALA A 255 2.84 -23.04 11.75
C ALA A 255 1.97 -24.11 12.44
N PRO A 256 0.83 -23.74 13.05
CA PRO A 256 -0.02 -24.70 13.74
C PRO A 256 -0.71 -25.68 12.78
N TYR A 257 -0.97 -25.25 11.55
CA TYR A 257 -1.61 -26.05 10.50
C TYR A 257 -0.94 -25.81 9.15
N TYR A 258 -0.96 -26.84 8.31
CA TYR A 258 -0.71 -26.70 6.89
C TYR A 258 -1.50 -27.77 6.13
N TRP A 259 -1.77 -27.48 4.87
CA TRP A 259 -2.28 -28.42 3.87
C TRP A 259 -1.23 -28.55 2.77
N GLU A 260 -1.13 -29.73 2.17
CA GLU A 260 -0.23 -29.98 1.05
C GLU A 260 -0.92 -30.82 -0.02
N SER A 261 -0.58 -30.57 -1.29
CA SER A 261 -1.07 -31.32 -2.44
C SER A 261 0.08 -31.64 -3.39
N PRO A 262 0.08 -32.83 -4.03
CA PRO A 262 0.94 -33.06 -5.19
C PRO A 262 0.54 -32.14 -6.35
N LEU A 263 1.44 -32.01 -7.33
CA LEU A 263 1.13 -31.40 -8.62
C LEU A 263 0.82 -32.50 -9.65
N LEU A 264 -0.12 -32.23 -10.55
CA LEU A 264 -0.47 -33.15 -11.64
C LEU A 264 0.49 -33.10 -12.83
N ARG A 265 1.28 -32.03 -12.92
CA ARG A 265 2.27 -31.82 -13.98
C ARG A 265 3.47 -31.06 -13.43
N GLU A 266 4.56 -31.06 -14.19
CA GLU A 266 5.69 -30.21 -13.87
C GLU A 266 5.27 -28.74 -13.86
N TYR A 267 5.67 -28.04 -12.80
CA TYR A 267 5.36 -26.63 -12.61
C TYR A 267 6.48 -25.99 -11.81
N THR A 268 6.90 -24.80 -12.21
CA THR A 268 7.97 -24.05 -11.56
C THR A 268 7.42 -22.86 -10.79
N SER A 269 8.25 -22.28 -9.93
CA SER A 269 7.93 -21.00 -9.29
C SER A 269 7.75 -19.84 -10.28
N ARG A 270 8.41 -19.88 -11.45
CA ARG A 270 8.17 -18.92 -12.52
C ARG A 270 6.82 -19.11 -13.15
N ASP A 271 6.40 -20.35 -13.41
CA ASP A 271 5.09 -20.62 -13.98
C ASP A 271 3.97 -20.09 -13.07
N VAL A 272 4.11 -20.24 -11.74
CA VAL A 272 3.18 -19.62 -10.79
C VAL A 272 3.18 -18.09 -10.93
N PHE A 273 4.35 -17.45 -10.97
CA PHE A 273 4.44 -16.00 -11.14
C PHE A 273 3.76 -15.52 -12.43
N ASP A 274 4.08 -16.17 -13.56
CA ASP A 274 3.52 -15.83 -14.87
C ASP A 274 2.01 -16.02 -14.89
N LEU A 275 1.49 -17.07 -14.23
CA LEU A 275 0.06 -17.30 -14.06
C LEU A 275 -0.60 -16.18 -13.23
N LEU A 276 0.02 -15.78 -12.11
CA LEU A 276 -0.50 -14.69 -11.27
C LEU A 276 -0.57 -13.37 -12.06
N VAL A 277 0.45 -13.07 -12.88
CA VAL A 277 0.45 -11.89 -13.75
C VAL A 277 -0.64 -12.00 -14.82
N ALA A 278 -0.71 -13.13 -15.53
CA ALA A 278 -1.67 -13.35 -16.60
C ALA A 278 -3.13 -13.25 -16.13
N LYS A 279 -3.41 -13.78 -14.93
CA LYS A 279 -4.74 -13.74 -14.30
C LYS A 279 -4.99 -12.47 -13.49
N LYS A 280 -4.06 -11.51 -13.52
CA LYS A 280 -4.13 -10.23 -12.79
C LYS A 280 -4.41 -10.44 -11.29
N PHE A 281 -3.80 -11.47 -10.70
CA PHE A 281 -4.04 -11.92 -9.33
C PHE A 281 -3.52 -10.94 -8.25
N ASN A 282 -2.84 -9.86 -8.68
CA ASN A 282 -2.46 -8.70 -7.90
C ASN A 282 -3.52 -7.58 -7.86
N ARG A 283 -4.63 -7.72 -8.61
CA ARG A 283 -5.81 -6.87 -8.50
C ARG A 283 -6.70 -7.38 -7.37
N TYR A 284 -6.24 -7.17 -6.16
CA TYR A 284 -6.84 -7.71 -4.96
C TYR A 284 -6.97 -6.64 -3.88
N MET A 285 -8.17 -6.47 -3.34
CA MET A 285 -8.48 -5.40 -2.39
C MET A 285 -9.14 -5.97 -1.15
N TYR A 286 -8.65 -5.56 0.02
CA TYR A 286 -9.26 -5.94 1.29
C TYR A 286 -10.57 -5.17 1.49
N ASN A 287 -11.66 -5.88 1.80
CA ASN A 287 -12.98 -5.25 1.93
C ASN A 287 -13.26 -4.70 3.35
N GLY A 288 -12.29 -4.86 4.27
CA GLY A 288 -12.43 -4.41 5.66
C GLY A 288 -13.10 -5.43 6.58
N ALA A 289 -13.62 -6.53 6.02
CA ALA A 289 -14.18 -7.66 6.75
C ALA A 289 -13.27 -8.90 6.57
N GLY A 290 -13.46 -9.95 7.39
CA GLY A 290 -12.89 -11.27 7.14
C GLY A 290 -11.36 -11.41 7.02
N CYS A 291 -10.88 -12.55 6.52
CA CYS A 291 -9.44 -12.80 6.26
C CYS A 291 -9.15 -12.74 4.76
N GLY A 292 -8.64 -11.59 4.31
CA GLY A 292 -8.18 -11.43 2.93
C GLY A 292 -7.02 -12.36 2.59
N CYS A 293 -6.20 -12.72 3.58
CA CYS A 293 -5.19 -13.76 3.46
C CYS A 293 -5.74 -15.11 2.96
N LEU A 294 -6.84 -15.54 3.58
CA LEU A 294 -7.48 -16.81 3.30
C LEU A 294 -8.23 -16.73 1.98
N THR A 295 -9.01 -15.67 1.74
CA THR A 295 -9.73 -15.47 0.47
C THR A 295 -8.79 -15.49 -0.73
N TRP A 296 -7.60 -14.89 -0.61
CA TRP A 296 -6.60 -14.94 -1.67
C TRP A 296 -6.00 -16.34 -1.84
N THR A 297 -5.67 -17.00 -0.74
CA THR A 297 -5.09 -18.36 -0.76
C THR A 297 -6.08 -19.38 -1.30
N THR A 298 -7.35 -19.32 -0.90
CA THR A 298 -8.43 -20.16 -1.43
C THR A 298 -8.58 -19.95 -2.93
N ALA A 299 -8.61 -18.69 -3.39
CA ALA A 299 -8.67 -18.38 -4.80
C ALA A 299 -7.44 -18.89 -5.58
N LEU A 300 -6.24 -18.84 -4.99
CA LEU A 300 -5.03 -19.38 -5.62
C LEU A 300 -5.12 -20.90 -5.77
N VAL A 301 -5.57 -21.61 -4.73
CA VAL A 301 -5.75 -23.07 -4.79
C VAL A 301 -6.75 -23.42 -5.89
N ARG A 302 -7.90 -22.73 -5.93
CA ARG A 302 -8.91 -22.90 -6.98
C ARG A 302 -8.33 -22.65 -8.36
N LEU A 303 -7.62 -21.55 -8.55
CA LEU A 303 -7.00 -21.21 -9.83
C LEU A 303 -6.03 -22.30 -10.30
N LEU A 304 -5.19 -22.82 -9.42
CA LEU A 304 -4.25 -23.89 -9.78
C LEU A 304 -4.96 -25.23 -10.06
N GLU A 305 -6.08 -25.50 -9.39
CA GLU A 305 -6.95 -26.64 -9.70
C GLU A 305 -7.60 -26.48 -11.09
N GLU A 306 -8.16 -25.32 -11.40
CA GLU A 306 -8.77 -25.00 -12.71
C GLU A 306 -7.77 -25.07 -13.86
N GLU A 307 -6.52 -24.66 -13.63
CA GLU A 307 -5.41 -24.77 -14.59
C GLU A 307 -4.84 -26.20 -14.70
N GLY A 308 -5.42 -27.19 -14.00
CA GLY A 308 -4.97 -28.58 -14.01
C GLY A 308 -3.56 -28.77 -13.41
N VAL A 309 -3.11 -27.83 -12.58
CA VAL A 309 -1.83 -27.92 -11.85
C VAL A 309 -2.02 -28.74 -10.58
N LEU A 310 -3.15 -28.55 -9.89
CA LEU A 310 -3.53 -29.33 -8.71
C LEU A 310 -4.64 -30.34 -9.03
N PRO A 311 -4.74 -31.45 -8.27
CA PRO A 311 -5.85 -32.39 -8.38
C PRO A 311 -7.22 -31.76 -8.19
N THR A 312 -8.23 -32.28 -8.89
CA THR A 312 -9.64 -31.92 -8.64
C THR A 312 -10.02 -32.22 -7.19
N GLY A 313 -10.68 -31.27 -6.52
CA GLY A 313 -11.05 -31.32 -5.12
C GLY A 313 -10.02 -30.71 -4.17
N SER A 314 -8.92 -30.15 -4.67
CA SER A 314 -7.88 -29.50 -3.87
C SER A 314 -8.42 -28.33 -3.05
N GLU A 315 -9.29 -27.49 -3.62
CA GLU A 315 -9.92 -26.40 -2.86
C GLU A 315 -10.74 -26.95 -1.68
N ARG A 316 -11.53 -28.00 -1.91
CA ARG A 316 -12.34 -28.63 -0.87
C ARG A 316 -11.48 -29.18 0.25
N GLU A 317 -10.40 -29.89 -0.08
CA GLU A 317 -9.47 -30.44 0.92
C GLU A 317 -8.76 -29.34 1.71
N PHE A 318 -8.36 -28.25 1.04
CA PHE A 318 -7.80 -27.09 1.70
C PHE A 318 -8.81 -26.47 2.69
N LEU A 319 -10.07 -26.29 2.29
CA LEU A 319 -11.12 -25.74 3.16
C LEU A 319 -11.45 -26.66 4.35
N LEU A 320 -11.34 -27.98 4.20
CA LEU A 320 -11.43 -28.90 5.35
C LEU A 320 -10.32 -28.61 6.37
N LYS A 321 -9.09 -28.34 5.93
CA LYS A 321 -7.99 -27.96 6.83
C LYS A 321 -8.22 -26.59 7.48
N VAL A 322 -8.82 -25.65 6.76
CA VAL A 322 -9.23 -24.35 7.32
C VAL A 322 -10.26 -24.52 8.42
N ASN A 323 -11.22 -25.43 8.24
CA ASN A 323 -12.24 -25.73 9.26
C ASN A 323 -11.63 -26.39 10.51
N GLU A 324 -10.63 -27.26 10.36
CA GLU A 324 -9.86 -27.76 11.49
C GLU A 324 -9.20 -26.62 12.29
N ALA A 325 -8.60 -25.64 11.60
CA ALA A 325 -7.98 -24.48 12.24
C ALA A 325 -9.02 -23.55 12.90
N ARG A 326 -10.24 -23.43 12.34
CA ARG A 326 -11.36 -22.69 12.94
C ARG A 326 -11.89 -23.33 14.22
N ALA A 327 -11.88 -24.66 14.27
CA ALA A 327 -12.35 -25.43 15.43
C ALA A 327 -11.39 -25.36 16.63
N ASP A 328 -10.12 -24.98 16.41
CA ASP A 328 -9.16 -24.82 17.51
C ASP A 328 -9.43 -23.54 18.30
N ALA A 329 -9.76 -23.71 19.59
CA ALA A 329 -10.06 -22.62 20.50
C ALA A 329 -8.89 -21.67 20.76
N ARG A 330 -7.65 -22.02 20.40
CA ARG A 330 -6.47 -21.15 20.57
C ARG A 330 -6.30 -20.15 19.43
N TYR A 331 -6.95 -20.40 18.30
CA TYR A 331 -6.72 -19.66 17.07
C TYR A 331 -7.99 -18.98 16.61
N TRP A 332 -7.79 -17.86 15.92
CA TRP A 332 -8.85 -17.14 15.25
C TRP A 332 -8.56 -17.11 13.77
N VAL A 333 -9.46 -17.73 13.00
CA VAL A 333 -9.51 -17.64 11.55
C VAL A 333 -10.79 -16.85 11.22
N PRO A 334 -10.68 -15.60 10.77
CA PRO A 334 -11.85 -14.80 10.40
C PRO A 334 -12.69 -15.48 9.31
N GLU A 335 -13.97 -15.12 9.25
CA GLU A 335 -14.87 -15.55 8.18
C GLU A 335 -14.45 -14.99 6.81
N GLU A 336 -14.99 -15.59 5.75
CA GLU A 336 -14.79 -15.15 4.37
C GLU A 336 -16.12 -14.65 3.77
N PRO A 337 -16.09 -13.78 2.73
CA PRO A 337 -14.91 -13.23 2.07
C PRO A 337 -14.33 -12.03 2.81
N GLY A 338 -12.99 -12.00 2.94
CA GLY A 338 -12.31 -10.85 3.51
C GLY A 338 -11.86 -9.79 2.50
N ALA A 339 -12.16 -9.99 1.23
CA ALA A 339 -11.60 -9.21 0.13
C ALA A 339 -12.33 -9.50 -1.20
N GLY A 340 -11.98 -8.75 -2.24
CA GLY A 340 -12.45 -8.96 -3.61
C GLY A 340 -11.35 -8.75 -4.66
N PHE A 341 -11.50 -9.45 -5.79
CA PHE A 341 -10.74 -9.22 -7.01
C PHE A 341 -11.48 -8.23 -7.92
N TYR A 342 -10.75 -7.44 -8.72
CA TYR A 342 -11.32 -6.38 -9.57
C TYR A 342 -10.64 -6.20 -10.93
#